data_AF-A0A7C9E4Q6-F1
#
_entry.id   AF-A0A7C9E4Q6-F1
#
_cell.length_a   1.000
_cell.length_b   1.000
_cell.length_c   1.000
_cell.angle_alpha   90.00
_cell.angle_beta   90.00
_cell.angle_gamma   90.00
#
_symmetry.space_group_name_H-M   'P 1'
#
loop_
_entity.id
_entity.type
_entity.pdbx_description
1 polymer ?
#
loop_
_entity_poly.entity_id
_entity_poly.type
_entity_poly.pdbx_seq_one_letter_code
_entity_poly.pdbx_strand_id
1 'polypeptide(L)'
;EQKMEAETLREQLASAVRSLQWSYAIFWSPSSSQPGILEWGEGYYNGDIKTRKTILAMEMSNDQMGCQRSDQLRELYASLLAGAGGDTNHHARRPSAALSPEDLTNAEWYYLICMSFIFDIGQG
;
A
#
# COMPACT_ATOMS: atom_id res chain seq x y z
N GLU A 1 -1.24 7.38 -20.20
CA GLU A 1 -2.52 7.83 -19.62
C GLU A 1 -2.76 7.21 -18.25
N GLN A 2 -2.92 5.88 -18.14
CA GLN A 2 -3.21 5.18 -16.87
C GLN A 2 -2.25 5.47 -15.70
N LYS A 3 -0.93 5.59 -15.95
CA LYS A 3 0.04 5.93 -14.90
C LYS A 3 -0.20 7.34 -14.31
N MET A 4 -0.59 8.28 -15.15
CA MET A 4 -0.86 9.67 -14.75
C MET A 4 -2.16 9.78 -13.95
N GLU A 5 -3.16 8.96 -14.29
CA GLU A 5 -4.42 8.85 -13.54
C GLU A 5 -4.20 8.27 -12.14
N ALA A 6 -3.39 7.21 -12.02
CA ALA A 6 -3.03 6.62 -10.73
C ALA A 6 -2.24 7.61 -9.86
N GLU A 7 -1.28 8.35 -10.45
CA GLU A 7 -0.53 9.38 -9.74
C GLU A 7 -1.46 10.50 -9.23
N THR A 8 -2.41 10.95 -10.05
CA THR A 8 -3.41 11.97 -9.66
C THR A 8 -4.32 11.48 -8.53
N LEU A 9 -4.78 10.23 -8.58
CA LEU A 9 -5.64 9.66 -7.54
C LEU A 9 -4.91 9.53 -6.21
N ARG A 10 -3.65 9.09 -6.22
CA ARG A 10 -2.82 9.00 -5.02
C ARG A 10 -2.62 10.36 -4.35
N GLU A 11 -2.41 11.43 -5.12
CA GLU A 11 -2.33 12.80 -4.59
C GLU A 11 -3.64 13.24 -3.93
N GLN A 12 -4.79 12.90 -4.52
CA GLN A 12 -6.11 13.18 -3.94
C GLN A 12 -6.32 12.42 -2.62
N LEU A 13 -5.97 11.13 -2.58
CA LEU A 13 -6.02 10.32 -1.36
C LEU A 13 -5.10 10.89 -0.28
N ALA A 14 -3.86 11.26 -0.63
CA ALA A 14 -2.93 11.89 0.30
C ALA A 14 -3.50 13.19 0.89
N SER A 15 -4.10 14.03 0.06
CA SER A 15 -4.76 15.27 0.51
C SER A 15 -5.91 14.99 1.49
N ALA A 16 -6.80 14.05 1.16
CA ALA A 16 -7.95 13.69 2.01
C ALA A 16 -7.51 13.09 3.35
N VAL A 17 -6.63 12.09 3.33
CA VAL A 17 -6.16 11.39 4.53
C VAL A 17 -5.48 12.35 5.50
N ARG A 18 -4.63 13.26 5.00
CA ARG A 18 -3.93 14.23 5.84
C ARG A 18 -4.87 15.30 6.39
N SER A 19 -5.79 15.82 5.58
CA SER A 19 -6.74 16.85 6.06
C SER A 19 -7.65 16.33 7.16
N LEU A 20 -8.01 15.04 7.11
CA LEU A 20 -8.87 14.37 8.09
C LEU A 20 -8.09 13.64 9.19
N GLN A 21 -6.75 13.64 9.14
CA GLN A 21 -5.88 12.92 10.06
C GLN A 21 -6.23 11.42 10.15
N TRP A 22 -6.59 10.81 9.02
CA TRP A 22 -6.85 9.37 8.94
C TRP A 22 -5.56 8.57 8.85
N SER A 23 -5.63 7.29 9.24
CA SER A 23 -4.49 6.38 9.13
C SER A 23 -4.26 5.89 7.71
N TYR A 24 -5.30 5.79 6.89
CA TYR A 24 -5.18 5.43 5.48
C TYR A 24 -6.46 5.78 4.71
N ALA A 25 -6.38 5.72 3.38
CA ALA A 25 -7.53 5.63 2.49
C ALA A 25 -7.23 4.62 1.38
N ILE A 26 -8.28 3.94 0.91
CA ILE A 26 -8.21 2.92 -0.14
C ILE A 26 -9.30 3.24 -1.16
N PHE A 27 -8.93 3.19 -2.43
CA PHE A 27 -9.83 3.26 -3.56
C PHE A 27 -10.00 1.87 -4.15
N TRP A 28 -11.24 1.39 -4.13
CA TRP A 28 -11.64 0.15 -4.79
C TRP A 28 -12.15 0.47 -6.19
N SER A 29 -11.54 -0.11 -7.21
CA SER A 29 -11.90 0.11 -8.62
C SER A 29 -12.75 -1.05 -9.15
N PRO A 30 -13.73 -0.79 -10.05
CA PRO A 30 -14.37 -1.85 -10.80
C PRO A 30 -13.33 -2.68 -11.57
N SER A 31 -13.40 -4.01 -11.45
CA SER A 31 -12.47 -4.88 -12.15
C SER A 31 -12.65 -4.76 -13.66
N SER A 32 -11.53 -4.63 -14.37
CA SER A 32 -11.51 -4.63 -15.83
C SER A 32 -11.77 -6.02 -16.42
N SER A 33 -11.55 -7.08 -15.63
CA SER A 33 -11.63 -8.47 -16.06
C SER A 33 -12.99 -9.11 -15.79
N GLN A 34 -13.68 -8.66 -14.73
CA GLN A 34 -14.93 -9.27 -14.26
C GLN A 34 -15.94 -8.19 -13.86
N PRO A 35 -17.05 -8.02 -14.60
CA PRO A 35 -18.13 -7.13 -14.21
C PRO A 35 -18.73 -7.54 -12.88
N GLY A 36 -19.09 -6.56 -12.04
CA GLY A 36 -19.71 -6.83 -10.75
C GLY A 36 -18.73 -7.02 -9.60
N ILE A 37 -17.41 -6.89 -9.84
CA ILE A 37 -16.38 -7.03 -8.81
C ILE A 37 -15.62 -5.71 -8.63
N LEU A 38 -15.31 -5.39 -7.37
CA LEU A 38 -14.37 -4.34 -6.97
C LEU A 38 -13.06 -4.99 -6.55
N GLU A 39 -11.96 -4.47 -7.07
CA GLU A 39 -10.59 -4.87 -6.75
C GLU A 39 -9.79 -3.68 -6.21
N TRP A 40 -8.65 -3.95 -5.59
CA TRP A 40 -7.75 -2.90 -5.15
C TRP A 40 -7.34 -2.01 -6.33
N GLY A 41 -7.70 -0.72 -6.28
CA GLY A 41 -7.33 0.26 -7.27
C GLY A 41 -6.09 1.05 -6.84
N GLU A 42 -6.22 1.82 -5.77
CA GLU A 42 -5.10 2.55 -5.17
C GLU A 42 -5.26 2.76 -3.66
N GLY A 43 -4.20 3.21 -2.99
CA GLY A 43 -4.27 3.58 -1.58
C GLY A 43 -3.19 4.54 -1.10
N TYR A 44 -3.42 5.12 0.08
CA TYR A 44 -2.45 5.95 0.79
C TYR A 44 -2.45 5.62 2.27
N TYR A 45 -1.28 5.32 2.82
CA TYR A 45 -1.04 5.05 4.24
C TYR A 45 -0.38 6.26 4.94
N ASN A 46 -0.95 6.66 6.07
CA ASN A 46 -0.54 7.79 6.92
C ASN A 46 -0.52 7.42 8.42
N GLY A 47 -0.64 6.14 8.74
CA GLY A 47 -0.74 5.65 10.12
C GLY A 47 0.60 5.51 10.82
N ASP A 48 0.56 4.92 12.01
CA ASP A 48 1.74 4.70 12.84
C ASP A 48 2.67 3.63 12.26
N ILE A 49 3.97 3.91 12.34
CA ILE A 49 5.04 3.04 11.84
C ILE A 49 5.90 2.59 13.02
N LYS A 50 6.06 1.28 13.22
CA LYS A 50 6.86 0.70 14.32
C LYS A 50 8.31 1.17 14.33
N THR A 51 8.93 1.34 13.16
CA THR A 51 10.33 1.75 13.01
C THR A 51 10.58 3.24 13.22
N ARG A 52 9.60 4.01 13.72
CA ARG A 52 9.83 5.37 14.24
C ARG A 52 10.54 5.37 15.60
N LYS A 53 11.79 4.92 15.60
CA LYS A 53 12.85 5.57 16.36
C LYS A 53 14.10 5.58 15.51
N THR A 54 14.61 6.79 15.29
CA THR A 54 16.01 7.11 14.92
C THR A 54 16.29 7.27 13.42
N ILE A 55 16.51 8.53 13.03
CA ILE A 55 17.26 9.02 11.85
C ILE A 55 16.56 8.82 10.49
N LEU A 56 15.74 9.79 10.10
CA LEU A 56 15.34 10.16 8.71
C LEU A 56 14.20 11.20 8.73
N ALA A 57 13.68 11.53 9.92
CA ALA A 57 12.63 12.53 10.12
C ALA A 57 13.07 13.99 9.93
N MET A 58 14.30 14.26 9.46
CA MET A 58 14.81 15.64 9.47
C MET A 58 14.59 16.42 8.15
N GLU A 59 14.25 15.81 7.01
CA GLU A 59 14.13 16.56 5.74
C GLU A 59 13.04 16.11 4.75
N MET A 60 12.16 15.14 5.07
CA MET A 60 11.04 14.77 4.19
C MET A 60 9.72 15.34 4.71
N SER A 61 8.95 15.98 3.82
CA SER A 61 7.59 16.40 4.14
C SER A 61 6.75 15.16 4.49
N ASN A 62 5.75 15.33 5.36
CA ASN A 62 4.82 14.23 5.73
C ASN A 62 4.22 13.56 4.49
N ASP A 63 4.04 14.31 3.41
CA ASP A 63 3.59 13.82 2.11
C ASP A 63 4.53 12.77 1.51
N GLN A 64 5.81 13.12 1.37
CA GLN A 64 6.83 12.20 0.84
C GLN A 64 6.98 10.97 1.73
N MET A 65 6.80 11.13 3.04
CA MET A 65 6.90 10.04 4.01
C MET A 65 5.75 9.04 3.90
N GLY A 66 4.50 9.51 3.78
CA GLY A 66 3.34 8.63 3.58
C GLY A 66 3.34 7.95 2.20
N CYS A 67 3.76 8.67 1.15
CA CYS A 67 3.98 8.09 -0.18
C CYS A 67 5.02 6.95 -0.13
N GLN A 68 6.19 7.22 0.46
CA GLN A 68 7.24 6.21 0.60
C GLN A 68 6.76 4.99 1.39
N ARG A 69 6.01 5.20 2.47
CA ARG A 69 5.49 4.08 3.27
C ARG A 69 4.47 3.25 2.50
N SER A 70 3.58 3.90 1.78
CA SER A 70 2.59 3.23 0.92
C SER A 70 3.27 2.37 -0.15
N ASP A 71 4.34 2.88 -0.75
CA ASP A 71 5.15 2.16 -1.74
C ASP A 71 5.85 0.94 -1.11
N GLN A 72 6.45 1.09 0.07
CA GLN A 72 7.07 -0.03 0.79
C GLN A 72 6.08 -1.16 1.13
N LEU A 73 4.86 -0.81 1.56
CA LEU A 73 3.82 -1.79 1.87
C LEU A 73 3.36 -2.54 0.61
N ARG A 74 3.24 -1.82 -0.52
CA ARG A 74 2.87 -2.39 -1.83
C ARG A 74 3.97 -3.29 -2.40
N GLU A 75 5.23 -2.90 -2.29
CA GLU A 75 6.37 -3.75 -2.66
C GLU A 75 6.44 -5.03 -1.82
N LEU A 76 6.20 -4.91 -0.50
CA LEU A 76 6.13 -6.07 0.39
C LEU A 76 4.98 -7.01 -0.02
N TYR A 77 3.80 -6.48 -0.30
CA TYR A 77 2.67 -7.27 -0.80
C TYR A 77 3.02 -8.04 -2.07
N ALA A 78 3.63 -7.36 -3.06
CA ALA A 78 4.09 -7.99 -4.29
C ALA A 78 5.13 -9.09 -4.04
N SER A 79 6.07 -8.88 -3.11
CA SER A 79 7.05 -9.89 -2.71
C SER A 79 6.39 -11.11 -2.05
N LEU A 80 5.36 -10.92 -1.24
CA LEU A 80 4.64 -12.01 -0.57
C LEU A 80 3.83 -12.83 -1.58
N LEU A 81 3.16 -12.17 -2.53
CA LEU A 81 2.46 -12.83 -3.63
C LEU A 81 3.41 -13.69 -4.47
N ALA A 82 4.58 -13.15 -4.85
CA ALA A 82 5.57 -13.89 -5.63
C ALA A 82 6.11 -15.13 -4.88
N GLY A 83 6.30 -15.02 -3.55
CA GLY A 83 6.74 -16.14 -2.71
C GLY A 83 5.69 -17.23 -2.48
N ALA A 84 4.39 -16.90 -2.59
CA ALA A 84 3.31 -17.86 -2.41
C ALA A 84 3.10 -18.81 -3.63
N GLY A 85 3.65 -18.47 -4.79
CA GLY A 85 3.46 -19.17 -6.06
C GLY A 85 4.35 -20.40 -6.32
N GLY A 86 5.24 -20.79 -5.38
CA GLY A 86 6.01 -22.04 -5.48
C GLY A 86 7.23 -22.04 -6.42
N ASP A 87 7.52 -20.95 -7.13
CA ASP A 87 8.75 -20.84 -7.92
C ASP A 87 9.92 -20.39 -7.05
N THR A 88 10.56 -21.35 -6.40
CA THR A 88 11.82 -21.20 -5.64
C THR A 88 13.04 -20.99 -6.54
N ASN A 89 12.94 -20.12 -7.52
CA ASN A 89 14.09 -19.72 -8.30
C ASN A 89 13.84 -18.33 -8.85
N HIS A 90 14.28 -17.30 -8.14
CA HIS A 90 14.96 -16.15 -8.73
C HIS A 90 15.48 -15.24 -7.62
N HIS A 91 16.76 -14.91 -7.73
CA HIS A 91 17.43 -13.79 -7.10
C HIS A 91 16.78 -12.44 -7.52
N ALA A 92 15.50 -12.23 -7.24
CA ALA A 92 14.97 -10.88 -7.08
C ALA A 92 15.55 -10.37 -5.76
N ARG A 93 16.78 -9.88 -5.86
CA ARG A 93 17.60 -9.21 -4.85
C ARG A 93 16.72 -8.72 -3.71
N ARG A 94 16.55 -9.54 -2.65
CA ARG A 94 15.88 -9.12 -1.40
C ARG A 94 16.54 -7.80 -1.07
N PRO A 95 15.85 -6.65 -1.12
CA PRO A 95 16.44 -5.45 -0.58
C PRO A 95 16.81 -5.82 0.85
N SER A 96 18.09 -5.76 1.21
CA SER A 96 18.52 -6.13 2.57
C SER A 96 17.93 -5.18 3.63
N ALA A 97 17.21 -4.14 3.18
CA ALA A 97 16.38 -3.20 3.92
C ALA A 97 14.87 -3.37 3.67
N ALA A 98 14.43 -4.49 3.07
CA ALA A 98 13.02 -4.77 2.82
C ALA A 98 12.28 -4.96 4.13
N LEU A 99 11.13 -4.31 4.21
CA LEU A 99 10.23 -4.37 5.35
C LEU A 99 9.84 -5.83 5.64
N SER A 100 10.07 -6.33 6.86
CA SER A 100 9.61 -7.66 7.24
C SER A 100 8.14 -7.61 7.68
N PRO A 101 7.31 -8.60 7.34
CA PRO A 101 5.92 -8.69 7.83
C PRO A 101 5.79 -8.54 9.35
N GLU A 102 6.75 -9.08 10.11
CA GLU A 102 6.78 -9.08 11.57
C GLU A 102 7.01 -7.68 12.16
N ASP A 103 7.64 -6.79 11.38
CA ASP A 103 7.96 -5.41 11.77
C ASP A 103 6.80 -4.44 11.54
N LEU A 104 5.65 -4.92 11.03
CA LEU A 104 4.47 -4.10 10.75
C LEU A 104 3.62 -3.86 12.00
N THR A 105 3.07 -2.66 12.15
CA THR A 105 1.95 -2.42 13.08
C THR A 105 0.71 -3.18 12.61
N ASN A 106 -0.27 -3.35 13.51
CA ASN A 106 -1.56 -3.94 13.13
C ASN A 106 -2.25 -3.15 12.01
N ALA A 107 -2.13 -1.82 12.02
CA ALA A 107 -2.71 -0.95 11.00
C ALA A 107 -2.00 -1.13 9.64
N GLU A 108 -0.67 -1.26 9.64
CA GLU A 108 0.10 -1.53 8.42
C GLU A 108 -0.21 -2.91 7.84
N TRP A 109 -0.30 -3.92 8.70
CA TRP A 109 -0.67 -5.27 8.30
C TRP A 109 -2.09 -5.32 7.71
N TYR A 110 -3.04 -4.64 8.35
CA TYR A 110 -4.40 -4.55 7.85
C TYR A 110 -4.46 -3.87 6.46
N TYR A 111 -3.81 -2.71 6.32
CA TYR A 111 -3.73 -2.00 5.04
C TYR A 111 -3.10 -2.87 3.94
N LEU A 112 -2.03 -3.60 4.25
CA LEU A 112 -1.37 -4.52 3.32
C LEU A 112 -2.30 -5.66 2.90
N ILE A 113 -3.01 -6.30 3.84
CA ILE A 113 -3.93 -7.40 3.53
C ILE A 113 -5.09 -6.93 2.65
N CYS A 114 -5.57 -5.70 2.82
CA CYS A 114 -6.63 -5.15 1.97
C CYS A 114 -6.27 -5.24 0.47
N MET A 115 -5.00 -5.18 0.08
CA MET A 115 -4.59 -5.33 -1.32
C MET A 115 -4.96 -6.70 -1.94
N SER A 116 -5.29 -7.70 -1.10
CA SER A 116 -5.73 -9.03 -1.55
C SER A 116 -7.26 -9.21 -1.61
N PHE A 117 -8.03 -8.23 -1.11
CA PHE A 117 -9.48 -8.35 -1.11
C PHE A 117 -10.10 -7.99 -2.46
N ILE A 118 -11.19 -8.69 -2.74
CA ILE A 118 -12.13 -8.43 -3.83
C ILE A 118 -13.54 -8.45 -3.24
N PHE A 119 -14.43 -7.62 -3.79
CA PHE A 119 -15.80 -7.50 -3.30
C PHE A 119 -16.78 -7.60 -4.46
N ASP A 120 -17.88 -8.32 -4.26
CA ASP A 120 -19.04 -8.22 -5.16
C ASP A 120 -19.75 -6.87 -4.94
N ILE A 121 -20.22 -6.26 -6.03
CA ILE A 121 -20.99 -5.01 -5.92
C ILE A 121 -22.25 -5.24 -5.09
N GLY A 122 -22.42 -4.42 -4.05
CA GLY A 122 -23.54 -4.50 -3.11
C GLY A 122 -23.30 -5.39 -1.89
N GLN A 123 -22.09 -5.91 -1.71
CA GLN A 123 -21.64 -6.63 -0.51
C GLN A 123 -20.57 -5.81 0.24
N GLY A 124 -20.51 -5.95 1.57
CA GLY A 124 -19.56 -5.26 2.45
C GLY A 124 -19.55 -5.80 3.87
#